data_AF-Q8RQG2-F1
#
_entry.id   AF-Q8RQG2-F1
#
_cell.length_a   1.000
_cell.length_b   1.000
_cell.length_c   1.000
_cell.angle_alpha   90.00
_cell.angle_beta   90.00
_cell.angle_gamma   90.00
#
_symmetry.space_group_name_H-M   'P 1'
#
loop_
_entity.id
_entity.type
_entity.pdbx_description
1 polymer ?
#
loop_
_entity_poly.entity_id
_entity_poly.type
_entity_poly.pdbx_seq_one_letter_code
_entity_poly.pdbx_strand_id
1 'polypeptide(L)'
;DPIAFVPDSVWEEEGIKSSCLAAQNLMLAAHAKGLGTCPMTGPVLLAQDELRQYLQIAPEKQINMVISLGFPKDKPKKLPRKEVDEITTFVF
;
A
#
# COMPACT_ATOMS: atom_id res chain seq x y z
N ASP A 1 -0.71 30.25 0.15
CA ASP A 1 -0.27 28.97 0.71
C ASP A 1 -0.39 27.92 -0.38
N PRO A 2 0.70 27.24 -0.78
CA PRO A 2 0.66 26.19 -1.80
C PRO A 2 -0.34 25.06 -1.53
N ILE A 3 -0.69 24.84 -0.26
CA ILE A 3 -1.63 23.80 0.15
C ILE A 3 -3.07 24.17 -0.23
N ALA A 4 -3.40 25.46 -0.30
CA ALA A 4 -4.75 25.94 -0.63
C ALA A 4 -5.07 25.98 -2.14
N PHE A 5 -4.15 25.51 -3.01
CA PHE A 5 -4.36 25.54 -4.47
C PHE A 5 -5.33 24.46 -4.98
N VAL A 6 -5.55 23.40 -4.21
CA VAL A 6 -6.40 22.27 -4.58
C VAL A 6 -7.26 21.84 -3.39
N PRO A 7 -8.40 21.16 -3.63
CA PRO A 7 -9.21 20.60 -2.55
C PRO A 7 -8.44 19.59 -1.71
N ASP A 8 -8.82 19.43 -0.44
CA ASP A 8 -8.18 18.48 0.49
C ASP A 8 -8.16 17.03 -0.04
N SER A 9 -9.17 16.64 -0.82
CA SER A 9 -9.25 15.32 -1.45
C SER A 9 -8.06 15.02 -2.38
N VAL A 10 -7.47 16.05 -2.98
CA VAL A 10 -6.27 15.88 -3.82
C VAL A 10 -5.06 15.53 -2.95
N TRP A 11 -4.91 16.17 -1.79
CA TRP A 11 -3.83 15.87 -0.85
C TRP A 11 -3.99 14.49 -0.21
N GLU A 12 -5.21 14.07 0.09
CA GLU A 12 -5.52 12.72 0.53
C GLU A 12 -5.09 11.69 -0.53
N GLU A 13 -5.45 11.91 -1.80
CA GLU A 13 -5.07 11.02 -2.90
C GLU A 13 -3.54 10.94 -3.08
N GLU A 14 -2.84 12.07 -3.04
CA GLU A 14 -1.38 12.12 -3.11
C GLU A 14 -0.71 11.43 -1.91
N GLY A 15 -1.30 11.55 -0.72
CA GLY A 15 -0.87 10.81 0.48
C GLY A 15 -0.96 9.29 0.30
N ILE A 16 -2.03 8.80 -0.33
CA ILE A 16 -2.19 7.37 -0.66
C ILE A 16 -1.11 6.93 -1.63
N LYS A 17 -0.87 7.68 -2.73
CA LYS A 17 0.17 7.35 -3.72
C LYS A 17 1.55 7.25 -3.07
N SER A 18 1.92 8.27 -2.30
CA SER A 18 3.20 8.34 -1.60
C SER A 18 3.39 7.17 -0.63
N SER A 19 2.37 6.86 0.18
CA SER A 19 2.43 5.73 1.12
C SER A 19 2.45 4.36 0.43
N CYS A 20 1.77 4.18 -0.71
CA CYS A 20 1.85 2.97 -1.52
C CYS A 20 3.27 2.73 -2.07
N LEU A 21 3.95 3.78 -2.54
CA LEU A 21 5.35 3.68 -2.98
C LEU A 21 6.27 3.28 -1.82
N ALA A 22 6.08 3.87 -0.64
CA ALA A 22 6.82 3.51 0.57
C ALA A 22 6.56 2.05 1.00
N ALA A 23 5.30 1.60 0.93
CA ALA A 23 4.92 0.22 1.22
C ALA A 23 5.62 -0.77 0.25
N GLN A 24 5.65 -0.46 -1.04
CA GLN A 24 6.36 -1.29 -2.02
C GLN A 24 7.86 -1.38 -1.71
N ASN A 25 8.49 -0.25 -1.35
CA ASN A 25 9.90 -0.25 -0.95
C ASN A 25 10.16 -1.08 0.31
N LEU A 26 9.27 -1.01 1.31
CA LEU A 26 9.34 -1.84 2.51
C LEU A 26 9.29 -3.34 2.15
N MET A 27 8.38 -3.73 1.26
CA MET A 27 8.24 -5.13 0.84
C MET A 27 9.48 -5.62 0.07
N LEU A 28 10.07 -4.77 -0.79
CA LEU A 28 11.32 -5.09 -1.48
C LEU A 28 12.49 -5.23 -0.49
N ALA A 29 12.59 -4.35 0.50
CA ALA A 29 13.62 -4.43 1.53
C ALA A 29 13.48 -5.67 2.42
N ALA A 30 12.24 -6.04 2.79
CA ALA A 30 11.94 -7.29 3.49
C ALA A 30 12.38 -8.50 2.66
N HIS A 31 12.03 -8.53 1.37
CA HIS A 31 12.42 -9.59 0.46
C HIS A 31 13.95 -9.75 0.36
N ALA A 32 14.69 -8.64 0.24
CA ALA A 32 16.16 -8.66 0.22
C ALA A 32 16.78 -9.22 1.51
N LYS A 33 16.05 -9.20 2.63
CA LYS A 33 16.44 -9.78 3.92
C LYS A 33 15.95 -11.22 4.13
N GLY A 34 15.38 -11.85 3.10
CA GLY A 34 14.83 -13.21 3.18
C GLY A 34 13.48 -13.30 3.90
N LEU A 35 12.80 -12.16 4.12
CA LEU A 35 11.46 -12.10 4.70
C LEU A 35 10.40 -12.09 3.60
N GLY A 36 9.19 -12.50 3.95
CA GLY A 36 8.00 -12.42 3.13
C GLY A 36 7.02 -11.38 3.67
N THR A 37 6.22 -10.81 2.78
CA THR A 37 5.18 -9.82 3.11
C THR A 37 3.86 -10.11 2.40
N CYS A 38 2.74 -9.71 2.99
CA CYS A 38 1.42 -9.71 2.35
C CYS A 38 0.71 -8.37 2.61
N PRO A 39 0.58 -7.49 1.60
CA PRO A 39 -0.20 -6.26 1.72
C PRO A 39 -1.70 -6.58 1.63
N MET A 40 -2.49 -6.03 2.56
CA MET A 40 -3.91 -6.33 2.70
C MET A 40 -4.72 -5.05 2.94
N THR A 41 -5.78 -4.86 2.15
CA THR A 41 -6.78 -3.80 2.35
C THR A 41 -8.03 -4.28 3.06
N GLY A 42 -8.31 -5.59 3.07
CA GLY A 42 -9.46 -6.18 3.76
C GLY A 42 -9.57 -5.81 5.26
N PRO A 43 -8.49 -5.90 6.06
CA PRO A 43 -8.52 -5.48 7.46
C PRO A 43 -8.86 -4.00 7.65
N VAL A 44 -8.35 -3.13 6.76
CA VAL A 44 -8.69 -1.70 6.78
C VAL A 44 -10.17 -1.51 6.46
N LEU A 45 -10.67 -2.17 5.42
CA LEU A 45 -12.07 -2.05 4.99
C LEU A 45 -13.07 -2.51 6.06
N LEU A 46 -12.72 -3.55 6.83
CA LEU A 46 -13.64 -4.21 7.75
C LEU A 46 -13.47 -3.82 9.22
N ALA A 47 -12.31 -3.28 9.62
CA ALA A 47 -11.97 -3.05 11.03
C ALA A 47 -11.15 -1.77 11.24
N GLN A 48 -11.38 -0.72 10.43
CA GLN A 48 -10.59 0.51 10.50
C GLN A 48 -10.65 1.17 11.88
N ASP A 49 -11.84 1.23 12.47
CA ASP A 49 -12.07 1.92 13.73
C ASP A 49 -11.44 1.17 14.91
N GLU A 50 -11.54 -0.16 14.89
CA GLU A 50 -10.88 -1.04 15.86
C GLU A 50 -9.36 -0.95 15.74
N LEU A 51 -8.81 -0.96 14.52
CA LEU A 51 -7.38 -0.78 14.28
C LEU A 51 -6.92 0.59 14.80
N ARG A 52 -7.69 1.64 14.53
CA ARG A 52 -7.41 3.01 14.99
C ARG A 52 -7.38 3.09 16.51
N GLN A 53 -8.39 2.55 17.18
CA GLN A 53 -8.47 2.53 18.64
C GLN A 53 -7.32 1.72 19.24
N TYR A 54 -7.08 0.51 18.71
CA TYR A 54 -6.08 -0.41 19.25
C TYR A 54 -4.65 0.13 19.11
N LEU A 55 -4.32 0.70 17.93
CA LEU A 55 -3.00 1.25 17.63
C LEU A 55 -2.86 2.74 17.99
N GLN A 56 -3.90 3.35 18.55
CA GLN A 56 -3.95 4.77 18.93
C GLN A 56 -3.59 5.70 17.76
N ILE A 57 -4.14 5.41 16.57
CA ILE A 57 -3.91 6.19 15.36
C ILE A 57 -4.77 7.47 15.43
N ALA A 58 -4.14 8.62 15.19
CA ALA A 58 -4.80 9.91 15.24
C ALA A 58 -5.87 10.05 14.12
N PRO A 59 -6.96 10.80 14.35
CA PRO A 59 -8.11 10.83 13.44
C PRO A 59 -7.79 11.36 12.04
N GLU A 60 -6.84 12.28 11.94
CA GLU A 60 -6.34 12.89 10.71
C GLU A 60 -5.43 11.97 9.89
N LYS A 61 -4.99 10.84 10.46
CA LYS A 61 -4.13 9.88 9.75
C LYS A 61 -4.98 8.83 9.05
N GLN A 62 -4.80 8.74 7.74
CA GLN A 62 -5.39 7.69 6.94
C GLN A 62 -4.66 6.36 7.16
N ILE A 63 -5.44 5.28 7.30
CA ILE A 63 -4.93 3.90 7.31
C ILE A 63 -5.03 3.38 5.87
N ASN A 64 -3.91 3.23 5.18
CA ASN A 64 -3.91 2.80 3.77
C ASN A 64 -4.05 1.26 3.64
N MET A 65 -3.17 0.52 4.32
CA MET A 65 -3.15 -0.95 4.27
C MET A 65 -2.46 -1.54 5.49
N VAL A 66 -2.71 -2.83 5.74
CA VAL A 66 -1.97 -3.63 6.73
C VAL A 66 -1.02 -4.55 5.96
N ILE A 67 0.25 -4.59 6.37
CA ILE A 67 1.26 -5.45 5.75
C ILE A 67 1.74 -6.45 6.81
N SER A 68 1.50 -7.74 6.59
CA SER A 68 2.14 -8.77 7.41
C SER A 68 3.60 -8.94 6.99
N LEU A 69 4.47 -9.26 7.95
CA LEU A 69 5.91 -9.46 7.76
C LEU A 69 6.37 -10.68 8.55
N GLY A 70 7.17 -11.55 7.94
CA GLY A 70 7.73 -12.70 8.66
C GLY A 70 8.56 -13.63 7.78
N PHE A 71 8.94 -14.78 8.33
CA PHE A 71 9.66 -15.81 7.59
C PHE A 71 8.67 -16.70 6.82
N PRO A 72 8.74 -16.73 5.48
CA PRO A 72 7.83 -17.54 4.69
C PRO A 72 8.15 -19.04 4.89
N LYS A 73 7.13 -19.83 5.24
CA LYS A 73 7.25 -21.29 5.35
C LYS A 73 7.37 -21.95 3.97
N ASP A 74 6.67 -21.40 2.99
CA ASP A 74 6.57 -21.93 1.63
C ASP A 74 6.99 -20.87 0.60
N LYS A 75 7.48 -21.31 -0.56
CA LYS A 75 7.75 -20.43 -1.71
C LYS A 75 6.49 -20.35 -2.59
N PRO A 76 5.82 -19.19 -2.69
CA PRO A 76 4.62 -19.07 -3.51
C PRO A 76 4.94 -19.24 -4.99
N LYS A 77 4.01 -19.82 -5.74
CA LYS A 77 4.11 -19.90 -7.20
C LYS A 77 3.96 -18.50 -7.83
N LYS A 78 4.63 -18.28 -8.96
CA LYS A 78 4.42 -17.07 -9.76
C LYS A 78 2.98 -17.04 -10.25
N LEU A 79 2.25 -16.00 -9.86
CA LEU A 79 0.91 -15.73 -10.37
C LEU A 79 0.99 -15.24 -11.83
N PRO A 80 0.01 -15.57 -12.69
CA PRO A 80 -0.04 -15.04 -14.05
C PRO A 80 -0.09 -13.50 -14.03
N ARG A 81 0.44 -12.88 -15.08
CA ARG A 81 0.38 -11.43 -15.34
C ARG A 81 -0.14 -11.25 -16.77
N LYS A 82 -0.80 -10.12 -17.02
CA LYS A 82 -1.18 -9.70 -18.38
C LYS A 82 0.07 -9.44 -19.21
N GLU A 83 -0.03 -9.62 -20.52
CA GLU A 83 1.03 -9.25 -21.44
C GLU A 83 1.18 -7.72 -21.54
N VAL A 84 2.35 -7.24 -21.96
CA VAL A 84 2.70 -5.81 -21.93
C VAL A 84 1.85 -4.98 -22.90
N ASP A 85 1.55 -5.55 -24.06
CA ASP A 85 0.70 -4.97 -25.10
C ASP A 85 -0.77 -4.83 -24.65
N GLU A 86 -1.22 -5.64 -23.68
CA GLU A 86 -2.55 -5.48 -23.07
C GLU A 86 -2.68 -4.26 -22.15
N ILE A 87 -1.55 -3.70 -21.66
CA ILE A 87 -1.55 -2.65 -20.62
C ILE A 87 -0.82 -1.36 -21.01
N THR A 88 -0.32 -1.25 -22.24
CA THR A 88 0.49 -0.12 -22.69
C THR A 88 0.03 0.39 -24.07
N THR A 89 0.02 1.71 -24.26
CA THR A 89 -0.19 2.35 -25.58
C THR A 89 0.95 3.33 -25.84
N PHE A 90 1.61 3.21 -26.99
CA PHE A 90 2.68 4.12 -27.42
C PHE A 90 2.08 5.21 -28.32
N VAL A 91 2.35 6.47 -28.00
CA VAL A 91 1.91 7.64 -28.78
C VAL A 91 3.16 8.34 -29.31
N PHE A 92 3.20 8.56 -30.62
CA PHE A 92 4.30 9.20 -31.35
C PHE A 92 3.83 10.52 -31.96
#